data_AF-A0A1F4X723-F1
#
_entry.id   AF-A0A1F4X723-F1
#
_cell.length_a   1.000
_cell.length_b   1.000
_cell.length_c   1.000
_cell.angle_alpha   90.00
_cell.angle_beta   90.00
_cell.angle_gamma   90.00
#
_symmetry.space_group_name_H-M   'P 1'
#
loop_
_entity.id
_entity.type
_entity.pdbx_description
1 polymer ?
#
loop_
_entity_poly.entity_id
_entity_poly.type
_entity_poly.pdbx_seq_one_letter_code
_entity_poly.pdbx_strand_id
1 'polypeptide(L)'
;MLAPGGMFFINVPAHKFLWSEHDEALEHKRRYHSVELKKKLIDSGFEIVSKSYFVSITSPGIILYRFWNNIFGRSAYPKTSYVILPKFLNDIMVKTLELETRMLIKFGLPFGVTLNIIARKRF
;
A
#
# COMPACT_ATOMS: atom_id res chain seq x y z
N MET A 1 -19.03 9.67 -12.81
CA MET A 1 -19.18 8.21 -13.03
C MET A 1 -18.34 7.81 -14.24
N LEU A 2 -17.70 6.63 -14.22
CA LEU A 2 -16.92 6.15 -15.37
C LEU A 2 -17.84 5.69 -16.51
N ALA A 3 -17.46 6.02 -17.74
CA ALA A 3 -18.08 5.48 -18.94
C ALA A 3 -17.85 3.96 -19.04
N PRO A 4 -18.73 3.22 -19.74
CA PRO A 4 -18.46 1.85 -20.14
C PRO A 4 -17.05 1.69 -20.70
N GLY A 5 -16.28 0.71 -20.20
CA GLY A 5 -14.90 0.49 -20.63
C GLY A 5 -13.85 1.43 -20.02
N GLY A 6 -14.26 2.40 -19.19
CA GLY A 6 -13.35 3.29 -18.48
C GLY A 6 -12.42 2.54 -17.52
N MET A 7 -11.17 3.01 -17.41
CA MET A 7 -10.19 2.48 -16.47
C MET A 7 -10.29 3.20 -15.12
N PHE A 8 -10.13 2.43 -14.05
CA PHE A 8 -10.09 2.91 -12.68
C PHE A 8 -8.78 2.44 -12.04
N PHE A 9 -7.96 3.40 -11.64
CA PHE A 9 -6.72 3.14 -10.91
C PHE A 9 -6.91 3.43 -9.43
N ILE A 10 -6.55 2.46 -8.59
CA ILE A 10 -6.66 2.55 -7.13
C ILE A 10 -5.28 2.30 -6.52
N ASN A 11 -4.81 3.25 -5.71
CA ASN A 11 -3.65 3.10 -4.84
C ASN A 11 -4.13 3.27 -3.39
N VAL A 12 -4.09 2.19 -2.61
CA VAL A 12 -4.56 2.19 -1.22
C VAL A 12 -3.57 1.46 -0.31
N PRO A 13 -3.49 1.84 0.97
CA PRO A 13 -2.62 1.13 1.90
C PRO A 13 -3.12 -0.31 2.11
N ALA A 14 -2.19 -1.25 1.97
CA ALA A 14 -2.45 -2.68 2.04
C ALA A 14 -2.42 -3.18 3.50
N HIS A 15 -3.04 -4.34 3.69
CA HIS A 15 -3.02 -5.15 4.92
C HIS A 15 -3.54 -4.44 6.18
N LYS A 16 -4.71 -4.84 6.65
CA LYS A 16 -5.31 -4.30 7.89
C LYS A 16 -4.43 -4.47 9.12
N PHE A 17 -3.63 -5.54 9.20
CA PHE A 17 -2.74 -5.78 10.34
C PHE A 17 -1.58 -4.78 10.44
N LEU A 18 -1.29 -4.02 9.38
CA LEU A 18 -0.28 -2.95 9.39
C LEU A 18 -0.79 -1.62 9.93
N TRP A 19 -2.06 -1.58 10.34
CA TRP A 19 -2.64 -0.40 10.99
C TRP A 19 -1.85 -0.06 12.26
N SER A 20 -1.45 1.20 12.37
CA SER A 20 -0.64 1.72 13.48
C SER A 20 -1.05 3.14 13.82
N GLU A 21 -0.51 3.69 14.91
CA GLU A 21 -0.71 5.10 15.31
C GLU A 21 -0.35 6.10 14.21
N HIS A 22 0.56 5.75 13.29
CA HIS A 22 0.87 6.56 12.12
C HIS A 22 -0.33 6.69 11.16
N ASP A 23 -1.15 5.64 11.02
CA ASP A 23 -2.36 5.69 10.21
C ASP A 23 -3.43 6.57 10.86
N GLU A 24 -3.52 6.54 12.18
CA GLU A 24 -4.42 7.40 12.97
C GLU A 24 -3.96 8.86 12.93
N ALA A 25 -2.65 9.11 13.02
CA ALA A 25 -2.04 10.43 12.90
C ALA A 25 -2.27 11.07 11.52
N LEU A 26 -2.34 10.26 10.46
CA LEU A 26 -2.63 10.70 9.09
C LEU A 26 -4.12 10.71 8.76
N GLU A 27 -4.98 10.49 9.75
CA GLU A 27 -6.44 10.37 9.60
C GLU A 27 -6.88 9.36 8.52
N HIS A 28 -6.04 8.35 8.24
CA HIS A 28 -6.42 7.27 7.34
C HIS A 28 -7.68 6.60 7.88
N LYS A 29 -8.59 6.24 6.97
CA LYS A 29 -9.89 5.64 7.34
C LYS A 29 -9.88 4.12 7.28
N ARG A 30 -9.07 3.51 6.41
CA ARG A 30 -9.04 2.06 6.20
C ARG A 30 -7.81 1.59 5.42
N ARG A 31 -7.32 0.39 5.77
CA ARG A 31 -6.42 -0.43 4.95
C ARG A 31 -7.18 -1.59 4.33
N TYR A 32 -6.83 -1.97 3.09
CA TYR A 32 -7.54 -3.02 2.36
C TYR A 32 -6.68 -4.26 2.19
N HIS A 33 -7.31 -5.44 2.27
CA HIS A 33 -6.70 -6.67 1.78
C HIS A 33 -7.02 -6.84 0.29
N SER A 34 -6.11 -7.38 -0.52
CA SER A 34 -6.37 -7.50 -1.96
C SER A 34 -7.59 -8.33 -2.29
N VAL A 35 -7.88 -9.36 -1.49
CA VAL A 35 -9.06 -10.23 -1.68
C VAL A 35 -10.35 -9.43 -1.47
N GLU A 36 -10.39 -8.60 -0.42
CA GLU A 36 -11.56 -7.76 -0.12
C GLU A 36 -11.77 -6.68 -1.18
N LEU A 37 -10.71 -5.97 -1.57
CA LEU A 37 -10.81 -4.92 -2.58
C LEU A 37 -11.20 -5.48 -3.95
N LYS A 38 -10.61 -6.62 -4.34
CA LYS A 38 -10.99 -7.35 -5.56
C LYS A 38 -12.47 -7.72 -5.53
N LYS A 39 -12.96 -8.31 -4.44
CA LYS A 39 -14.37 -8.70 -4.32
C LYS A 39 -15.29 -7.48 -4.47
N LYS A 40 -15.01 -6.39 -3.75
CA LYS A 40 -15.80 -5.14 -3.85
C LYS A 40 -15.84 -4.58 -5.27
N LEU A 41 -14.73 -4.63 -6.00
CA LEU A 41 -14.66 -4.15 -7.38
C LEU A 41 -15.49 -5.03 -8.32
N ILE A 42 -15.38 -6.36 -8.20
CA ILE A 42 -16.17 -7.30 -8.99
C ILE A 42 -17.66 -7.13 -8.71
N ASP A 43 -18.04 -7.06 -7.43
CA ASP A 43 -19.43 -6.84 -7.00
C ASP A 43 -19.99 -5.49 -7.49
N SER A 44 -19.11 -4.51 -7.75
CA SER A 44 -19.47 -3.19 -8.29
C SER A 44 -19.47 -3.14 -9.83
N GLY A 45 -19.36 -4.29 -10.51
CA GLY A 45 -19.36 -4.36 -11.98
C GLY A 45 -18.03 -4.01 -12.64
N PHE A 46 -16.91 -4.10 -11.93
CA PHE A 46 -15.58 -3.92 -12.51
C PHE A 46 -14.89 -5.25 -12.80
N GLU A 47 -14.12 -5.27 -13.88
CA GLU A 47 -13.20 -6.33 -14.23
C GLU A 47 -11.79 -5.94 -13.76
N ILE A 48 -11.07 -6.85 -13.10
CA ILE A 48 -9.70 -6.58 -12.67
C ILE A 48 -8.75 -6.79 -13.84
N VAL A 49 -8.10 -5.72 -14.30
CA VAL A 49 -7.10 -5.75 -15.38
C VAL A 49 -5.73 -6.09 -14.82
N SER A 50 -5.36 -5.49 -13.69
CA SER A 50 -4.07 -5.75 -13.04
C SER A 50 -4.18 -5.57 -11.53
N LYS A 51 -3.39 -6.35 -10.81
CA LYS A 51 -3.22 -6.28 -9.36
C LYS A 51 -1.73 -6.38 -9.07
N SER A 52 -1.20 -5.38 -8.38
CA SER A 52 0.19 -5.35 -7.96
C SER A 52 0.33 -4.71 -6.59
N TYR A 53 1.42 -5.02 -5.89
CA TYR A 53 1.78 -4.37 -4.64
C TYR A 53 2.98 -3.45 -4.85
N PHE A 54 3.17 -2.50 -3.94
CA PHE A 54 4.30 -1.57 -3.92
C PHE A 54 4.90 -1.51 -2.52
N VAL A 55 6.17 -1.10 -2.41
CA VAL A 55 6.91 -1.05 -1.14
C VAL A 55 7.07 -2.46 -0.54
N SER A 56 7.44 -3.43 -1.35
CA SER A 56 7.60 -4.86 -1.03
C SER A 56 8.97 -5.13 -0.44
N ILE A 57 10.03 -4.56 -1.02
CA ILE A 57 11.42 -4.80 -0.56
C ILE A 57 11.62 -4.23 0.85
N THR A 58 11.09 -3.03 1.10
CA THR A 58 11.16 -2.37 2.41
C THR A 58 10.02 -2.80 3.34
N SER A 59 9.03 -3.55 2.85
CA SER A 59 7.91 -4.03 3.66
C SER A 59 8.32 -4.82 4.90
N PRO A 60 9.30 -5.75 4.89
CA PRO A 60 9.57 -6.57 6.06
C PRO A 60 10.05 -5.75 7.25
N GLY A 61 10.91 -4.75 7.00
CA GLY A 61 11.39 -3.83 8.03
C GLY A 61 10.27 -2.92 8.56
N ILE A 62 9.43 -2.39 7.68
CA ILE A 62 8.28 -1.55 8.06
C ILE A 62 7.25 -2.37 8.87
N ILE A 63 6.97 -3.59 8.43
CA ILE A 63 6.07 -4.53 9.12
C ILE A 63 6.61 -4.84 10.50
N LEU A 64 7.89 -5.20 10.61
CA LEU A 64 8.50 -5.54 11.91
C LEU A 64 8.48 -4.35 12.87
N TYR A 65 8.86 -3.16 12.40
CA TYR A 65 8.83 -1.94 13.21
C TYR A 65 7.41 -1.60 13.68
N ARG A 66 6.42 -1.66 12.77
CA ARG A 66 5.02 -1.37 13.10
C ARG A 66 4.40 -2.43 14.01
N PHE A 67 4.71 -3.70 13.78
CA PHE A 67 4.25 -4.81 14.61
C PHE A 67 4.81 -4.69 16.04
N TRP A 68 6.12 -4.38 16.17
CA TRP A 68 6.75 -4.16 17.46
C TRP A 68 6.15 -2.96 18.20
N ASN A 69 5.97 -1.82 17.53
CA ASN A 69 5.35 -0.64 18.15
C ASN A 69 3.90 -0.89 18.57
N ASN A 70 3.10 -1.59 17.75
CA ASN A 70 1.71 -1.87 18.07
C ASN A 70 1.55 -2.82 19.28
N ILE A 71 2.55 -3.67 19.55
CA ILE A 71 2.57 -4.63 20.67
C ILE A 71 3.20 -4.04 21.93
N PHE A 72 4.35 -3.35 21.81
CA PHE A 72 5.18 -2.97 22.95
C PHE A 72 5.14 -1.47 23.32
N GLY A 73 4.59 -0.60 22.48
CA GLY A 73 4.81 0.84 22.64
C GLY A 73 3.71 1.71 22.05
N ARG A 74 2.45 1.48 22.48
CA ARG A 74 1.39 2.45 22.21
C ARG A 74 1.65 3.73 23.00
N SER A 75 1.91 4.82 22.30
CA SER A 75 2.09 6.13 22.92
C SER A 75 0.74 6.84 22.96
N ALA A 76 0.42 7.51 24.07
CA ALA A 76 -0.83 8.27 24.21
C ALA A 76 -0.98 9.42 23.19
N TYR A 77 0.08 9.72 22.42
CA TYR A 77 0.10 10.75 21.40
C TYR A 77 0.53 10.16 20.04
N PRO A 78 -0.36 10.16 19.03
CA PRO A 78 -0.06 9.59 17.72
C PRO A 78 1.03 10.43 17.04
N LYS A 79 2.24 9.88 16.96
CA LYS A 79 3.36 10.53 16.26
C LYS A 79 3.49 9.95 14.86
N THR A 80 3.51 10.81 13.86
CA THR A 80 4.06 10.45 12.56
C THR A 80 5.54 10.10 12.78
N SER A 81 5.91 8.83 12.68
CA SER A 81 7.31 8.38 12.68
C SER A 81 8.07 8.91 11.45
N TYR A 82 8.31 10.23 11.39
CA TYR A 82 9.28 10.83 10.48
C TYR A 82 10.66 10.54 11.06
N VAL A 83 11.24 9.41 10.64
CA VAL A 83 12.66 9.15 10.88
C VAL A 83 13.41 9.97 9.84
N ILE A 84 14.06 11.04 10.28
CA ILE A 84 14.97 11.81 9.41
C ILE A 84 16.17 10.90 9.13
N LEU A 85 16.20 10.31 7.94
CA LEU A 85 17.30 9.45 7.51
C LEU A 85 18.46 10.32 7.01
N PRO A 86 19.72 9.92 7.29
CA PRO A 86 20.89 10.47 6.62
C PRO A 86 20.73 10.40 5.09
N LYS A 87 21.20 11.43 4.38
CA LYS A 87 20.99 11.60 2.94
C LYS A 87 21.37 10.35 2.12
N PHE A 88 22.47 9.68 2.46
CA PHE A 88 22.91 8.43 1.81
C PHE A 88 21.90 7.28 1.96
N LEU A 89 21.33 7.09 3.16
CA LEU A 89 20.32 6.06 3.39
C LEU A 89 19.01 6.39 2.67
N ASN A 90 18.64 7.67 2.63
CA ASN A 90 17.49 8.12 1.85
C ASN A 90 17.69 7.84 0.36
N ASP A 91 18.86 8.13 -0.20
CA ASP A 91 19.16 7.88 -1.62
C ASP A 91 19.11 6.38 -1.97
N ILE A 92 19.56 5.51 -1.07
CA ILE A 92 19.43 4.05 -1.24
C ILE A 92 17.96 3.62 -1.24
N MET A 93 17.17 4.15 -0.30
CA MET A 93 15.73 3.86 -0.22
C MET A 93 15.01 4.31 -1.49
N VAL A 94 15.30 5.52 -1.99
CA VAL A 94 14.74 6.06 -3.23
C VAL A 94 15.12 5.17 -4.43
N LYS A 95 16.40 4.82 -4.59
CA LYS A 95 16.84 3.92 -5.67
C LYS A 95 16.19 2.54 -5.59
N THR A 96 15.98 2.03 -4.39
CA THR A 96 15.30 0.75 -4.17
C THR A 96 13.84 0.84 -4.62
N LEU A 97 13.14 1.92 -4.28
CA LEU A 97 11.76 2.18 -4.73
C LEU A 97 11.67 2.40 -6.25
N GLU A 98 12.66 3.04 -6.87
CA GLU A 98 12.72 3.20 -8.33
C GLU A 98 12.93 1.88 -9.06
N LEU A 99 13.82 1.03 -8.54
CA LEU A 99 14.02 -0.33 -9.05
C LEU A 99 12.74 -1.15 -8.91
N GLU A 100 12.10 -1.05 -7.74
CA GLU A 100 10.86 -1.72 -7.45
C GLU A 100 9.73 -1.26 -8.37
N THR A 101 9.62 0.04 -8.65
CA THR A 101 8.64 0.60 -9.59
C THR A 101 8.82 0.01 -10.99
N ARG A 102 10.07 -0.15 -11.44
CA ARG A 102 10.36 -0.79 -12.73
C ARG A 102 9.98 -2.27 -12.75
N MET A 103 10.23 -3.00 -11.66
CA MET A 103 9.80 -4.40 -11.52
C MET A 103 8.27 -4.52 -11.44
N LEU A 104 7.61 -3.59 -10.77
CA LEU A 104 6.15 -3.53 -10.62
C LEU A 104 5.45 -3.46 -11.98
N ILE A 105 5.95 -2.61 -12.88
CA ILE A 105 5.39 -2.45 -14.23
C ILE A 105 5.57 -3.72 -15.07
N LYS A 106 6.68 -4.46 -14.87
CA LYS A 106 7.07 -5.59 -15.74
C LYS A 106 6.56 -6.95 -15.27
N PHE A 107 6.56 -7.21 -13.97
CA PHE A 107 6.25 -8.55 -13.41
C PHE A 107 5.05 -8.55 -12.45
N GLY A 108 4.72 -7.39 -11.86
CA GLY A 108 3.77 -7.31 -10.76
C GLY A 108 4.33 -7.94 -9.48
N LEU A 109 4.19 -7.25 -8.35
CA LEU A 109 4.71 -7.74 -7.07
C LEU A 109 3.58 -8.40 -6.28
N PRO A 110 3.81 -9.58 -5.66
CA PRO A 110 2.75 -10.34 -4.99
C PRO A 110 2.44 -9.85 -3.57
N PHE A 111 3.29 -9.02 -2.96
CA PHE A 111 3.17 -8.57 -1.57
C PHE A 111 3.79 -7.18 -1.40
N GLY A 112 3.29 -6.35 -0.48
CA GLY A 112 3.86 -5.02 -0.19
C GLY A 112 2.96 -4.18 0.72
N VAL A 113 3.43 -3.01 1.15
CA VAL A 113 2.70 -2.14 2.10
C VAL A 113 1.57 -1.36 1.41
N THR A 114 1.63 -1.20 0.10
CA THR A 114 0.63 -0.48 -0.70
C THR A 114 0.07 -1.40 -1.79
N LEU A 115 -1.24 -1.36 -2.00
CA LEU A 115 -1.96 -2.15 -2.99
C LEU A 115 -2.37 -1.28 -4.17
N ASN A 116 -1.96 -1.69 -5.36
CA ASN A 116 -2.35 -1.10 -6.64
C ASN A 116 -3.30 -2.04 -7.38
N ILE A 117 -4.45 -1.51 -7.78
CA ILE A 117 -5.40 -2.23 -8.64
C ILE A 117 -5.79 -1.34 -9.83
N ILE A 118 -5.71 -1.92 -11.01
CA ILE A 118 -6.31 -1.36 -12.23
C ILE A 118 -7.55 -2.19 -12.53
N ALA A 119 -8.70 -1.53 -12.56
CA ALA A 119 -9.98 -2.14 -12.86
C ALA A 119 -10.61 -1.46 -14.07
N ARG A 120 -11.39 -2.20 -14.86
CA ARG A 120 -12.12 -1.71 -16.03
C ARG A 120 -13.61 -1.81 -15.74
N LYS A 121 -14.37 -0.75 -16.00
CA LYS A 121 -15.82 -0.78 -15.82
C LYS A 121 -16.45 -1.67 -16.89
N ARG A 122 -17.15 -2.72 -16.45
CA ARG A 122 -17.87 -3.66 -17.31
C ARG A 122 -19.30 -3.12 -17.51
N PHE A 123 -19.42 -2.16 -18.43
CA PHE A 123 -20.63 -1.41 -18.80
C PHE A 123 -21.08 -0.34 -17.78
#